data_AF-A0A9D2KEV9-F1
#
_entry.id   AF-A0A9D2KEV9-F1
#
_cell.length_a   1.000
_cell.length_b   1.000
_cell.length_c   1.000
_cell.angle_alpha   90.00
_cell.angle_beta   90.00
_cell.angle_gamma   90.00
#
_symmetry.space_group_name_H-M   'P 1'
#
loop_
_entity.id
_entity.type
_entity.pdbx_description
1 polymer ?
#
loop_
_entity_poly.entity_id
_entity_poly.type
_entity_poly.pdbx_seq_one_letter_code
_entity_poly.pdbx_strand_id
1 'polypeptide(L)'
;RKIGDKYSFTIILRNNRTDEKYPDGIFHVHPEHLNINSEGIGLIEAMGLFILPPRLKRQLAAIADILSGDAGYDERALGDPENDLSIHRNMIKTLLSEGRAASKEEAEARVKDFVNKTCAAILDNTAVFKNDETGRQGFDAFLRSMGFEEV
;
A
#
# COMPACT_ATOMS: atom_id res chain seq x y z
N ARG A 1 16.39 10.09 18.92
CA ARG A 1 15.89 11.12 19.88
C ARG A 1 16.61 11.00 21.23
N LYS A 2 16.82 12.10 21.96
CA LYS A 2 17.34 12.08 23.35
C LYS A 2 16.19 11.86 24.33
N ILE A 3 16.32 10.89 25.25
CA ILE A 3 15.35 10.59 26.31
C ILE A 3 16.09 10.69 27.64
N GLY A 4 15.82 11.74 28.42
CA GLY A 4 16.66 12.09 29.58
C GLY A 4 18.11 12.34 29.14
N ASP A 5 19.05 11.61 29.74
CA ASP A 5 20.48 11.71 29.42
C ASP A 5 20.97 10.69 28.38
N LYS A 6 20.08 9.88 27.80
CA LYS A 6 20.42 8.83 26.83
C LYS A 6 19.99 9.20 25.42
N TYR A 7 20.76 8.77 24.42
CA TYR A 7 20.35 8.80 23.01
C TYR A 7 19.65 7.48 22.65
N SER A 8 18.50 7.58 22.01
CA SER A 8 17.70 6.47 21.51
C SER A 8 17.58 6.58 19.99
N PHE A 9 17.81 5.49 19.28
CA PHE A 9 17.71 5.40 17.83
C PHE A 9 16.74 4.29 17.46
N THR A 10 15.94 4.51 16.41
CA THR A 10 15.18 3.45 15.74
C THR A 10 15.92 3.15 14.45
N ILE A 11 16.30 1.88 14.26
CA ILE A 11 17.01 1.41 13.08
C ILE A 11 16.07 0.47 12.34
N ILE A 12 15.94 0.67 11.03
CA ILE A 12 15.26 -0.28 10.14
C ILE A 12 16.30 -0.89 9.21
N LEU A 13 16.18 -2.19 8.95
CA LEU A 13 16.96 -2.84 7.91
C LEU A 13 16.26 -2.58 6.57
N ARG A 14 16.98 -1.94 5.63
CA ARG A 14 16.51 -1.71 4.27
C ARG A 14 17.35 -2.55 3.31
N ASN A 15 16.69 -3.23 2.39
CA ASN A 15 17.34 -3.93 1.30
C ASN A 15 17.00 -3.25 -0.04
N ASN A 16 18.03 -2.72 -0.72
CA ASN A 16 17.89 -2.00 -1.99
C ASN A 16 18.05 -2.92 -3.22
N ARG A 17 17.95 -4.23 -3.05
CA ARG A 17 18.06 -5.17 -4.17
C ARG A 17 16.90 -4.98 -5.15
N THR A 18 17.22 -5.05 -6.43
CA THR A 18 16.30 -5.01 -7.57
C THR A 18 16.39 -6.31 -8.35
N ASP A 19 15.41 -6.58 -9.21
CA ASP A 19 15.48 -7.62 -10.24
C ASP A 19 14.74 -7.15 -11.52
N GLU A 20 14.69 -7.99 -12.56
CA GLU A 20 14.01 -7.66 -13.81
C GLU A 20 12.51 -7.41 -13.64
N LYS A 21 11.89 -8.05 -12.64
CA LYS A 21 10.47 -7.90 -12.34
C LYS A 21 10.19 -6.61 -11.54
N TYR A 22 11.10 -6.24 -10.65
CA TYR A 22 11.02 -5.12 -9.72
C TYR A 22 12.27 -4.22 -9.86
N PRO A 23 12.37 -3.46 -10.95
CA PRO A 23 13.51 -2.58 -11.20
C PRO A 23 13.63 -1.45 -10.16
N ASP A 24 12.51 -1.05 -9.56
CA ASP A 24 12.43 0.00 -8.54
C ASP A 24 12.71 -0.51 -7.11
N GLY A 25 12.87 -1.83 -6.94
CA GLY A 25 13.23 -2.48 -5.67
C GLY A 25 12.30 -3.63 -5.29
N ILE A 26 12.89 -4.75 -4.89
CA ILE A 26 12.16 -5.96 -4.44
C ILE A 26 11.38 -5.67 -3.15
N PHE A 27 11.91 -4.81 -2.29
CA PHE A 27 11.35 -4.43 -0.99
C PHE A 27 10.67 -3.05 -1.01
N HIS A 28 10.21 -2.63 -2.18
CA HIS A 28 9.51 -1.37 -2.38
C HIS A 28 8.02 -1.62 -2.65
N VAL A 29 7.24 -0.54 -2.78
CA VAL A 29 5.88 -0.64 -3.34
C VAL A 29 5.97 -1.22 -4.75
N HIS A 30 5.27 -2.33 -5.00
CA HIS A 30 5.23 -2.95 -6.31
C HIS A 30 4.26 -2.23 -7.25
N PRO A 31 4.43 -2.35 -8.59
CA PRO A 31 3.68 -1.59 -9.58
C PRO A 31 2.15 -1.63 -9.43
N GLU A 32 1.60 -2.76 -8.98
CA GLU A 32 0.17 -2.98 -8.77
C GLU A 32 -0.46 -2.10 -7.67
N HIS A 33 0.35 -1.45 -6.82
CA HIS A 33 -0.14 -0.62 -5.71
C HIS A 33 0.20 0.87 -5.84
N LEU A 34 0.82 1.27 -6.96
CA LEU A 34 1.21 2.66 -7.22
C LEU A 34 0.02 3.62 -7.32
N ASN A 35 -1.19 3.09 -7.59
CA ASN A 35 -2.41 3.89 -7.57
C ASN A 35 -2.65 4.49 -6.18
N ILE A 36 -2.40 3.73 -5.12
CA ILE A 36 -2.50 4.18 -3.73
C ILE A 36 -1.22 4.88 -3.28
N ASN A 37 -0.07 4.23 -3.41
CA ASN A 37 1.19 4.80 -2.95
C ASN A 37 2.25 4.76 -4.05
N SER A 38 2.52 5.92 -4.64
CA SER A 38 3.56 6.09 -5.65
C SER A 38 4.80 6.78 -5.09
N GLU A 39 4.81 7.15 -3.81
CA GLU A 39 5.90 7.90 -3.22
C GLU A 39 6.99 6.94 -2.71
N GLY A 40 8.24 7.16 -3.11
CA GLY A 40 9.38 6.28 -2.78
C GLY A 40 9.85 6.36 -1.32
N ILE A 41 9.00 6.78 -0.39
CA ILE A 41 9.36 7.11 1.00
C ILE A 41 9.23 5.89 1.93
N GLY A 42 9.77 4.74 1.51
CA GLY A 42 9.67 3.43 2.19
C GLY A 42 10.16 3.34 3.64
N LEU A 43 10.50 4.46 4.28
CA LEU A 43 10.85 4.58 5.70
C LEU A 43 9.62 4.51 6.63
N ILE A 44 8.46 5.01 6.21
CA ILE A 44 7.28 5.12 7.10
C ILE A 44 6.46 3.83 7.05
N GLU A 45 6.32 3.24 5.87
CA GLU A 45 5.69 1.94 5.65
C GLU A 45 6.46 0.83 6.39
N ALA A 46 7.80 0.91 6.41
CA ALA A 46 8.64 0.00 7.18
C ALA A 46 8.40 0.05 8.70
N MET A 47 7.79 1.14 9.21
CA MET A 47 7.38 1.26 10.62
C MET A 47 5.92 0.83 10.85
N GLY A 48 5.23 0.30 9.83
CA GLY A 48 3.82 -0.08 9.90
C GLY A 48 2.86 1.11 9.92
N LEU A 49 3.34 2.31 9.59
CA LEU A 49 2.52 3.50 9.44
C LEU A 49 2.38 3.83 7.96
N PHE A 50 1.20 4.28 7.55
CA PHE A 50 0.97 4.76 6.19
C PHE A 50 0.64 6.24 6.21
N ILE A 51 1.38 7.01 5.42
CA ILE A 51 0.99 8.36 5.04
C ILE A 51 0.48 8.28 3.61
N LEU A 52 -0.80 8.59 3.43
CA LEU A 52 -1.41 8.58 2.12
C LEU A 52 -1.10 9.90 1.39
N PRO A 53 -0.77 9.85 0.08
CA PRO A 53 -0.58 11.05 -0.72
C PRO A 53 -1.78 11.99 -0.64
N PRO A 54 -1.59 13.31 -0.47
CA PRO A 54 -2.70 14.27 -0.38
C PRO A 54 -3.71 14.18 -1.53
N ARG A 55 -3.24 13.82 -2.73
CA ARG A 55 -4.08 13.58 -3.93
C ARG A 55 -5.19 12.56 -3.68
N LEU A 56 -4.92 11.52 -2.88
CA LEU A 56 -5.86 10.43 -2.65
C LEU A 56 -7.14 10.92 -2.02
N LYS A 57 -7.10 11.94 -1.15
CA LYS A 57 -8.32 12.43 -0.50
C LYS A 57 -9.40 12.84 -1.51
N ARG A 58 -9.02 13.60 -2.54
CA ARG A 58 -9.95 14.02 -3.60
C ARG A 58 -10.26 12.88 -4.56
N GLN A 59 -9.26 12.09 -4.94
CA GLN A 59 -9.44 10.96 -5.87
C GLN A 59 -10.39 9.89 -5.31
N LEU A 60 -10.21 9.49 -4.06
CA LEU A 60 -11.05 8.50 -3.38
C LEU A 60 -12.49 9.00 -3.20
N ALA A 61 -12.69 10.29 -2.93
CA ALA A 61 -14.02 10.89 -2.88
C ALA A 61 -14.73 10.80 -4.25
N ALA A 62 -14.03 11.10 -5.34
CA ALA A 62 -14.58 11.00 -6.70
C ALA A 62 -14.87 9.55 -7.09
N ILE A 63 -14.04 8.59 -6.66
CA ILE A 63 -14.31 7.15 -6.86
C ILE A 63 -15.58 6.75 -6.09
N ALA A 64 -15.76 7.25 -4.87
CA ALA A 64 -16.98 7.01 -4.11
C ALA A 64 -18.22 7.62 -4.80
N ASP A 65 -18.12 8.80 -5.44
CA ASP A 65 -19.22 9.39 -6.23
C ASP A 65 -19.60 8.48 -7.41
N ILE A 66 -18.61 7.90 -8.10
CA ILE A 66 -18.85 6.96 -9.20
C ILE A 66 -19.56 5.70 -8.69
N LEU A 67 -19.19 5.20 -7.51
CA LEU A 67 -19.74 3.98 -6.93
C LEU A 67 -21.16 4.14 -6.40
N SER A 68 -21.49 5.31 -5.82
CA SER A 68 -22.86 5.65 -5.38
C SER A 68 -23.77 6.03 -6.55
N GLY A 69 -23.19 6.38 -7.71
CA GLY A 69 -23.91 6.86 -8.88
C GLY A 69 -24.15 8.38 -8.90
N ASP A 70 -23.57 9.11 -7.95
CA ASP A 70 -23.57 10.58 -7.92
C ASP A 70 -22.73 11.17 -9.07
N ALA A 71 -21.76 10.40 -9.57
CA ALA A 71 -21.00 10.69 -10.79
C ALA A 71 -21.13 9.56 -11.83
N GLY A 72 -21.07 9.92 -13.11
CA GLY A 72 -21.06 8.96 -14.21
C GLY A 72 -19.75 8.17 -14.28
N TYR A 73 -19.84 6.90 -14.65
CA TYR A 73 -18.69 6.07 -15.00
C TYR A 73 -18.46 6.09 -16.51
N ASP A 74 -17.26 6.49 -16.94
CA ASP A 74 -16.82 6.43 -18.33
C ASP A 74 -15.46 5.72 -18.42
N GLU A 75 -15.48 4.47 -18.90
CA GLU A 75 -14.27 3.65 -19.08
C GLU A 75 -13.29 4.27 -20.09
N ARG A 76 -13.78 5.00 -21.10
CA ARG A 76 -12.89 5.65 -22.09
C ARG A 76 -12.17 6.84 -21.47
N ALA A 77 -12.89 7.67 -20.69
CA ALA A 77 -12.29 8.80 -20.00
C ALA A 77 -11.22 8.37 -18.99
N LEU A 78 -11.41 7.22 -18.31
CA LEU A 78 -10.40 6.65 -17.40
C LEU A 78 -9.20 6.04 -18.13
N GLY A 79 -9.29 5.82 -19.45
CA GLY A 79 -8.18 5.38 -20.29
C GLY A 79 -7.21 6.51 -20.65
N ASP A 80 -7.62 7.78 -20.52
CA ASP A 80 -6.79 8.95 -20.79
C ASP A 80 -5.78 9.18 -19.64
N PRO A 81 -4.46 9.20 -19.89
CA PRO A 81 -3.45 9.49 -18.86
C PRO A 81 -3.60 10.86 -18.21
N GLU A 82 -4.19 11.84 -18.89
CA GLU A 82 -4.44 13.19 -18.33
C GLU A 82 -5.61 13.20 -17.34
N ASN A 83 -6.43 12.14 -17.33
CA ASN A 83 -7.47 11.97 -16.33
C ASN A 83 -6.85 11.62 -14.98
N ASP A 84 -7.14 12.44 -13.97
CA ASP A 84 -6.66 12.26 -12.61
C ASP A 84 -7.06 10.91 -11.96
N LEU A 85 -8.13 10.27 -12.44
CA LEU A 85 -8.57 8.94 -12.00
C LEU A 85 -8.00 7.79 -12.84
N SER A 86 -7.21 8.07 -13.89
CA SER A 86 -6.67 7.06 -14.80
C SER A 86 -5.83 5.98 -14.08
N ILE A 87 -5.04 6.41 -13.09
CA ILE A 87 -4.23 5.49 -12.27
C ILE A 87 -5.10 4.53 -11.44
N HIS A 88 -6.35 4.89 -11.18
CA HIS A 88 -7.32 4.11 -10.40
C HIS A 88 -8.26 3.28 -11.25
N ARG A 89 -8.12 3.27 -12.59
CA ARG A 89 -9.07 2.60 -13.50
C ARG A 89 -9.37 1.15 -13.12
N ASN A 90 -8.35 0.40 -12.72
CA ASN A 90 -8.49 -1.00 -12.33
C ASN A 90 -9.22 -1.13 -10.98
N MET A 91 -8.87 -0.29 -10.00
CA MET A 91 -9.57 -0.21 -8.72
C MET A 91 -11.05 0.11 -8.91
N ILE A 92 -11.39 1.12 -9.72
CA ILE A 92 -12.77 1.50 -10.02
C ILE A 92 -13.52 0.33 -10.68
N LYS A 93 -12.89 -0.36 -11.64
CA LYS A 93 -13.47 -1.53 -12.31
C LYS A 93 -13.73 -2.69 -11.35
N THR A 94 -12.78 -2.99 -10.46
CA THR A 94 -12.94 -4.02 -9.42
C THR A 94 -14.11 -3.67 -8.50
N LEU A 95 -14.17 -2.44 -7.98
CA LEU A 95 -15.25 -2.02 -7.09
C LEU A 95 -16.61 -2.03 -7.80
N LEU A 96 -16.71 -1.60 -9.06
CA LEU A 96 -17.96 -1.69 -9.81
C LEU A 96 -18.39 -3.14 -10.13
N SER A 97 -17.44 -4.06 -10.28
CA SER A 97 -17.75 -5.48 -10.51
C SER A 97 -18.40 -6.17 -9.32
N GLU A 98 -18.21 -5.63 -8.12
CA GLU A 98 -18.89 -6.04 -6.88
C GLU A 98 -20.29 -5.42 -6.73
N GLY A 99 -20.71 -4.57 -7.69
CA GLY A 99 -21.97 -3.84 -7.68
C GLY A 99 -21.83 -2.37 -7.29
N ARG A 100 -22.88 -1.58 -7.55
CA ARG A 100 -22.97 -0.19 -7.05
C ARG A 100 -23.26 -0.17 -5.55
N ALA A 101 -22.77 0.86 -4.88
CA ALA A 101 -23.10 1.08 -3.47
C ALA A 101 -24.54 1.60 -3.35
N ALA A 102 -25.23 1.24 -2.27
CA ALA A 102 -26.58 1.72 -1.99
C ALA A 102 -26.61 3.16 -1.49
N SER A 103 -25.48 3.67 -0.97
CA SER A 103 -25.32 5.06 -0.53
C SER A 103 -23.89 5.55 -0.68
N LYS A 104 -23.69 6.86 -0.51
CA LYS A 104 -22.37 7.50 -0.52
C LYS A 104 -21.48 6.97 0.61
N GLU A 105 -22.04 6.76 1.79
CA GLU A 105 -21.31 6.25 2.96
C GLU A 105 -20.83 4.82 2.74
N GLU A 106 -21.65 3.97 2.11
CA GLU A 106 -21.23 2.62 1.73
C GLU A 106 -20.12 2.66 0.68
N ALA A 107 -20.23 3.56 -0.31
CA ALA A 107 -19.19 3.75 -1.32
C ALA A 107 -17.85 4.17 -0.68
N GLU A 108 -17.87 5.13 0.24
CA GLU A 108 -16.68 5.57 0.99
C GLU A 108 -16.07 4.44 1.82
N ALA A 109 -16.90 3.62 2.49
CA ALA A 109 -16.45 2.48 3.26
C ALA A 109 -15.75 1.44 2.38
N ARG A 110 -16.31 1.13 1.20
CA ARG A 110 -15.73 0.18 0.24
C ARG A 110 -14.41 0.69 -0.35
N VAL A 111 -14.35 1.96 -0.70
CA VAL A 111 -13.11 2.60 -1.16
C VAL A 111 -12.04 2.55 -0.07
N LYS A 112 -12.41 2.84 1.18
CA LYS A 112 -11.49 2.76 2.32
C LYS A 112 -11.00 1.33 2.57
N ASP A 113 -11.88 0.34 2.47
CA ASP A 113 -11.52 -1.08 2.62
C ASP A 113 -10.51 -1.52 1.56
N PHE A 114 -10.72 -1.12 0.29
CA PHE A 114 -9.77 -1.36 -0.79
C PHE A 114 -8.39 -0.74 -0.49
N VAL A 115 -8.37 0.52 -0.04
CA VAL A 115 -7.13 1.21 0.35
C VAL A 115 -6.44 0.48 1.49
N ASN A 116 -7.17 0.06 2.52
CA ASN A 116 -6.60 -0.67 3.66
C ASN A 116 -5.96 -2.01 3.22
N LYS A 117 -6.66 -2.77 2.37
CA LYS A 117 -6.12 -4.02 1.80
C LYS A 117 -4.86 -3.76 0.97
N THR A 118 -4.85 -2.69 0.18
CA THR A 118 -3.68 -2.30 -0.61
C THR A 118 -2.52 -1.90 0.29
N CYS A 119 -2.74 -1.11 1.35
CA CYS A 119 -1.72 -0.75 2.32
C CYS A 119 -1.13 -2.00 3.01
N ALA A 120 -1.97 -2.96 3.40
CA ALA A 120 -1.51 -4.23 3.97
C ALA A 120 -0.62 -5.02 2.98
N ALA A 121 -1.04 -5.13 1.72
CA ALA A 121 -0.25 -5.80 0.69
C ALA A 121 1.09 -5.09 0.42
N ILE A 122 1.13 -3.75 0.49
CA ILE A 122 2.39 -3.01 0.42
C ILE A 122 3.31 -3.35 1.60
N LEU A 123 2.79 -3.54 2.82
CA LEU A 123 3.64 -3.97 3.96
C LEU A 123 4.30 -5.32 3.65
N ASP A 124 3.56 -6.27 3.08
CA ASP A 124 4.12 -7.55 2.64
C ASP A 124 5.21 -7.39 1.57
N ASN A 125 5.04 -6.44 0.63
CA ASN A 125 6.07 -6.12 -0.35
C ASN A 125 7.35 -5.57 0.29
N THR A 126 7.21 -4.69 1.28
CA THR A 126 8.35 -4.07 1.97
C THR A 126 9.01 -4.98 3.02
N ALA A 127 8.34 -6.03 3.48
CA ALA A 127 8.86 -6.94 4.48
C ALA A 127 10.11 -7.71 4.00
N VAL A 128 11.17 -7.70 4.82
CA VAL A 128 12.39 -8.48 4.56
C VAL A 128 12.10 -9.98 4.68
N PHE A 129 11.41 -10.37 5.75
CA PHE A 129 10.89 -11.72 5.95
C PHE A 129 9.42 -11.72 5.54
N LYS A 130 9.09 -12.42 4.45
CA LYS A 130 7.72 -12.49 3.93
C LYS A 130 6.82 -13.25 4.91
N ASN A 131 5.52 -12.97 4.87
CA ASN A 131 4.53 -13.70 5.67
C ASN A 131 4.22 -15.09 5.06
N ASP A 132 5.26 -15.83 4.73
CA ASP A 132 5.23 -17.18 4.19
C ASP A 132 6.20 -18.09 4.95
N GLU A 133 6.26 -19.35 4.55
CA GLU A 133 7.09 -20.35 5.23
C GLU A 133 8.59 -20.03 5.12
N THR A 134 9.03 -19.55 3.96
CA THR A 134 10.44 -19.18 3.72
C THR A 134 10.84 -17.98 4.56
N GLY A 135 9.96 -16.98 4.66
CA GLY A 135 10.18 -15.80 5.48
C GLY A 135 10.24 -16.13 6.97
N ARG A 136 9.33 -16.98 7.49
CA ARG A 136 9.38 -17.45 8.89
C ARG A 136 10.67 -18.16 9.22
N GLN A 137 11.07 -19.15 8.41
CA GLN A 137 12.32 -19.89 8.60
C GLN A 137 13.54 -18.97 8.53
N GLY A 138 13.53 -17.99 7.60
CA GLY A 138 14.58 -16.98 7.50
C GLY A 138 14.67 -16.09 8.75
N PHE A 139 13.53 -15.69 9.30
CA PHE A 139 13.47 -14.87 10.51
C PHE A 139 13.99 -15.64 11.72
N ASP A 140 13.58 -16.91 11.89
CA ASP A 140 14.04 -17.78 12.96
C ASP A 140 15.56 -18.00 12.89
N ALA A 141 16.08 -18.26 11.69
CA ALA A 141 17.52 -18.40 11.47
C ALA A 141 18.28 -17.12 11.82
N PHE A 142 17.73 -15.95 11.46
CA PHE A 142 18.30 -14.65 11.82
C PHE A 142 18.31 -14.43 13.33
N LEU A 143 17.21 -14.69 14.04
CA LEU A 143 17.14 -14.56 15.50
C LEU A 143 18.14 -15.49 16.20
N ARG A 144 18.21 -16.76 15.77
CA ARG A 144 19.20 -17.71 16.29
C ARG A 144 20.63 -17.25 16.06
N SER A 145 20.92 -16.64 14.91
CA SER A 145 22.27 -16.10 14.60
C SER A 145 22.69 -14.95 15.53
N MET A 146 21.72 -14.26 16.15
CA MET A 146 21.94 -13.21 17.14
C MET A 146 21.91 -13.74 18.59
N GLY A 147 21.77 -15.05 18.80
CA GLY A 147 21.71 -15.67 20.11
C GLY A 147 20.35 -15.57 20.81
N PHE A 148 19.26 -15.32 20.08
CA PHE A 148 17.90 -15.43 20.61
C PHE A 148 17.38 -16.87 20.51
N GLU A 149 16.67 -17.32 21.53
CA GLU A 149 15.99 -18.63 21.58
C GLU A 149 14.50 -18.41 21.85
N GLU A 150 13.66 -19.26 21.25
CA GLU A 150 12.22 -19.29 21.52
C GLU A 150 11.98 -19.82 22.94
N VAL A 151 11.14 -19.14 23.72
CA VAL A 151 10.86 -19.42 25.14
C VAL A 151 9.50 -20.08 25.29
#